data_AF-A0A1F1LDP5-F1
#
_entry.id   AF-A0A1F1LDP5-F1
#
_cell.length_a   1.000
_cell.length_b   1.000
_cell.length_c   1.000
_cell.angle_alpha   90.00
_cell.angle_beta   90.00
_cell.angle_gamma   90.00
#
_symmetry.space_group_name_H-M   'P 1'
#
loop_
_entity.id
_entity.type
_entity.pdbx_description
1 polymer ?
#
loop_
_entity_poly.entity_id
_entity_poly.type
_entity_poly.pdbx_seq_one_letter_code
_entity_poly.pdbx_strand_id
1 'polypeptide(L)'
;MKKDEILLKLKNNPEYIKEIEDCDNEFKLFLIKNNGTNIKYIDNPEKDLQIEAIKRSPLAAKYIINMDEDVAVMCVKSAWNSLEYIKIKTPKVIEEAVRTKGWAIQFIENPSEELQIIAVSRDYDAIKYIEDPNEKVQLKAIQTYYAAIKFINKPTLKAKIEAVKSNGEAINYMNNYDLDEIKLFIEANINVVKYIYESIDVDLVVEVLVNMVKKEDISREYIRDFLELEILEMDKINFIREYGSKNAKKFLVDYKLSI
;
A
#
# COMPACT_ATOMS: atom_id res chain seq x y z
N MET A 1 -4.98 -54.84 -14.14
CA MET A 1 -6.17 -53.97 -14.09
C MET A 1 -6.17 -53.13 -15.36
N LYS A 2 -7.32 -52.89 -16.01
CA LYS A 2 -7.34 -52.07 -17.24
C LYS A 2 -7.06 -50.61 -16.87
N LYS A 3 -6.48 -49.83 -17.79
CA LYS A 3 -6.17 -48.41 -17.59
C LYS A 3 -7.38 -47.61 -17.08
N ASP A 4 -8.56 -47.82 -17.66
CA ASP A 4 -9.79 -47.13 -17.26
C ASP A 4 -10.22 -47.44 -15.81
N GLU A 5 -9.98 -48.67 -15.35
CA GLU A 5 -10.25 -49.08 -13.97
C GLU A 5 -9.27 -48.39 -13.00
N ILE A 6 -8.00 -48.21 -13.39
CA ILE A 6 -7.01 -47.44 -12.63
C ILE A 6 -7.45 -45.98 -12.54
N LEU A 7 -7.80 -45.35 -13.66
CA LEU A 7 -8.23 -43.95 -13.69
C LEU A 7 -9.51 -43.73 -12.85
N LEU A 8 -10.49 -44.63 -12.94
CA LEU A 8 -11.70 -44.56 -12.13
C LEU A 8 -11.40 -44.68 -10.62
N LYS A 9 -10.47 -45.57 -10.23
CA LYS A 9 -10.01 -45.67 -8.84
C LYS A 9 -9.31 -44.41 -8.38
N LEU A 10 -8.36 -43.87 -9.18
CA LEU A 10 -7.64 -42.64 -8.85
C LEU A 10 -8.56 -41.42 -8.71
N LYS A 11 -9.65 -41.37 -9.49
CA LYS A 11 -10.67 -40.33 -9.37
C LYS A 11 -11.35 -40.32 -8.00
N ASN A 12 -11.62 -41.52 -7.45
CA ASN A 12 -12.36 -41.70 -6.21
C ASN A 12 -11.45 -41.81 -4.96
N ASN A 13 -10.25 -42.36 -5.13
CA ASN A 13 -9.23 -42.52 -4.09
C ASN A 13 -7.84 -42.13 -4.66
N PRO A 14 -7.48 -40.83 -4.62
CA PRO A 14 -6.22 -40.36 -5.19
C PRO A 14 -4.96 -40.95 -4.50
N GLU A 15 -5.04 -41.37 -3.23
CA GLU A 15 -3.90 -41.96 -2.52
C GLU A 15 -3.48 -43.32 -3.11
N TYR A 16 -4.41 -44.00 -3.80
CA TYR A 16 -4.15 -45.25 -4.51
C TYR A 16 -2.96 -45.15 -5.51
N ILE A 17 -2.58 -43.94 -5.93
CA ILE A 17 -1.40 -43.74 -6.80
C ILE A 17 -0.12 -44.32 -6.20
N LYS A 18 -0.01 -44.39 -4.86
CA LYS A 18 1.13 -44.99 -4.15
C LYS A 18 1.20 -46.51 -4.25
N GLU A 19 0.08 -47.15 -4.60
CA GLU A 19 -0.04 -48.61 -4.73
C GLU A 19 0.17 -49.07 -6.19
N ILE A 20 0.42 -48.15 -7.13
CA ILE A 20 0.63 -48.47 -8.54
C ILE A 20 2.11 -48.72 -8.79
N GLU A 21 2.50 -49.98 -9.06
CA GLU A 21 3.89 -50.37 -9.35
C GLU A 21 4.48 -49.64 -10.58
N ASP A 22 3.71 -49.54 -11.68
CA ASP A 22 4.10 -48.84 -12.92
C ASP A 22 3.43 -47.45 -13.01
N CYS A 23 3.72 -46.57 -12.05
CA CYS A 23 3.13 -45.22 -12.01
C CYS A 23 3.78 -44.29 -13.04
N ASP A 24 3.21 -44.26 -14.25
CA ASP A 24 3.61 -43.33 -15.31
C ASP A 24 3.15 -41.87 -15.08
N ASN A 25 3.66 -40.96 -15.92
CA ASN A 25 3.30 -39.55 -15.86
C ASN A 25 1.84 -39.27 -16.27
N GLU A 26 1.17 -40.19 -16.97
CA GLU A 26 -0.23 -40.03 -17.38
C GLU A 26 -1.17 -40.16 -16.18
N PHE A 27 -0.95 -41.15 -15.31
CA PHE A 27 -1.72 -41.31 -14.07
C PHE A 27 -1.52 -40.14 -13.12
N LYS A 28 -0.27 -39.68 -12.96
CA LYS A 28 0.06 -38.49 -12.14
C LYS A 28 -0.64 -37.24 -12.69
N LEU A 29 -0.59 -37.03 -13.99
CA LEU A 29 -1.23 -35.88 -14.64
C LEU A 29 -2.76 -35.93 -14.53
N PHE A 30 -3.37 -37.10 -14.73
CA PHE A 30 -4.81 -37.28 -14.54
C PHE A 30 -5.25 -36.93 -13.10
N LEU A 31 -4.51 -37.43 -12.11
CA LEU A 31 -4.76 -37.18 -10.70
C LEU A 31 -4.68 -35.70 -10.34
N ILE A 32 -3.69 -34.97 -10.87
CA ILE A 32 -3.52 -33.52 -10.69
C ILE A 32 -4.61 -32.73 -11.43
N LYS A 33 -4.95 -33.12 -12.67
CA LYS A 33 -6.02 -32.46 -13.44
C LYS A 33 -7.39 -32.56 -12.76
N ASN A 34 -7.64 -33.66 -12.06
CA ASN A 34 -8.86 -33.83 -11.26
C ASN A 34 -8.89 -32.90 -10.04
N ASN A 35 -7.76 -32.74 -9.32
CA ASN A 35 -7.59 -31.76 -8.24
C ASN A 35 -6.10 -31.46 -8.02
N GLY A 36 -5.69 -30.20 -8.16
CA GLY A 36 -4.28 -29.79 -8.03
C GLY A 36 -3.65 -30.15 -6.68
N THR A 37 -4.44 -30.19 -5.60
CA THR A 37 -3.95 -30.54 -4.26
C THR A 37 -3.61 -32.03 -4.10
N ASN A 38 -4.01 -32.88 -5.05
CA ASN A 38 -3.62 -34.29 -5.06
C ASN A 38 -2.11 -34.47 -5.30
N ILE A 39 -1.38 -33.43 -5.69
CA ILE A 39 0.08 -33.45 -5.76
C ILE A 39 0.74 -33.91 -4.45
N LYS A 40 0.04 -33.79 -3.31
CA LYS A 40 0.46 -34.32 -1.99
C LYS A 40 0.68 -35.83 -1.95
N TYR A 41 0.17 -36.59 -2.92
CA TYR A 41 0.36 -38.03 -3.04
C TYR A 41 1.49 -38.41 -4.00
N ILE A 42 2.14 -37.42 -4.63
CA ILE A 42 3.26 -37.63 -5.56
C ILE A 42 4.53 -37.15 -4.86
N ASP A 43 5.47 -38.06 -4.62
CA ASP A 43 6.77 -37.71 -4.09
C ASP A 43 7.64 -37.04 -5.16
N ASN A 44 8.28 -35.93 -4.80
CA ASN A 44 9.16 -35.14 -5.67
C ASN A 44 8.62 -34.91 -7.10
N PRO A 45 7.46 -34.25 -7.25
CA PRO A 45 6.84 -34.04 -8.55
C PRO A 45 7.75 -33.21 -9.48
N GLU A 46 7.88 -33.64 -10.74
CA GLU A 46 8.58 -32.90 -11.78
C GLU A 46 7.94 -31.53 -12.06
N LYS A 47 8.72 -30.59 -12.62
CA LYS A 47 8.30 -29.20 -12.87
C LYS A 47 6.94 -29.11 -13.57
N ASP A 48 6.69 -29.92 -14.61
CA ASP A 48 5.43 -29.89 -15.36
C ASP A 48 4.21 -30.30 -14.51
N LEU A 49 4.38 -31.26 -13.60
CA LEU A 49 3.33 -31.65 -12.66
C LEU A 49 3.07 -30.56 -11.63
N GLN A 50 4.14 -29.90 -11.15
CA GLN A 50 4.00 -28.74 -10.26
C GLN A 50 3.26 -27.59 -10.98
N ILE A 51 3.59 -27.31 -12.24
CA ILE A 51 2.91 -26.29 -13.05
C ILE A 51 1.42 -26.59 -13.17
N GLU A 52 1.05 -27.82 -13.56
CA GLU A 52 -0.37 -28.18 -13.69
C GLU A 52 -1.08 -28.10 -12.33
N ALA A 53 -0.44 -28.53 -11.24
CA ALA A 53 -1.03 -28.45 -9.91
C ALA A 53 -1.33 -27.01 -9.48
N ILE A 54 -0.38 -26.09 -9.67
CA ILE A 54 -0.57 -24.66 -9.34
C ILE A 54 -1.63 -24.03 -10.25
N LYS A 55 -1.66 -24.35 -11.56
CA LYS A 55 -2.71 -23.87 -12.48
C LYS A 55 -4.11 -24.30 -12.06
N ARG A 56 -4.25 -25.49 -11.47
CA ARG A 56 -5.53 -26.01 -10.96
C ARG A 56 -5.89 -25.39 -9.62
N SER A 57 -4.91 -25.23 -8.73
CA SER A 57 -5.12 -24.63 -7.42
C SER A 57 -3.80 -24.10 -6.85
N PRO A 58 -3.68 -22.78 -6.61
CA PRO A 58 -2.51 -22.23 -5.91
C PRO A 58 -2.29 -22.83 -4.52
N LEU A 59 -3.33 -23.36 -3.87
CA LEU A 59 -3.21 -24.08 -2.58
C LEU A 59 -2.38 -25.36 -2.68
N ALA A 60 -2.18 -25.90 -3.88
CA ALA A 60 -1.29 -27.03 -4.11
C ALA A 60 0.16 -26.72 -3.67
N ALA A 61 0.55 -25.45 -3.65
CA ALA A 61 1.86 -24.99 -3.17
C ALA A 61 2.20 -25.52 -1.77
N LYS A 62 1.21 -25.65 -0.87
CA LYS A 62 1.38 -26.17 0.49
C LYS A 62 1.96 -27.59 0.52
N TYR A 63 1.75 -28.37 -0.54
CA TYR A 63 2.13 -29.78 -0.61
C TYR A 63 3.39 -30.03 -1.43
N ILE A 64 3.96 -29.01 -2.08
CA ILE A 64 5.16 -29.15 -2.91
C ILE A 64 6.39 -28.79 -2.06
N ILE A 65 7.14 -29.80 -1.63
CA ILE A 65 8.32 -29.60 -0.76
C ILE A 65 9.47 -28.96 -1.54
N ASN A 66 9.79 -29.50 -2.72
CA ASN A 66 10.90 -29.07 -3.58
C ASN A 66 10.36 -28.34 -4.82
N MET A 67 9.80 -27.15 -4.58
CA MET A 67 9.19 -26.35 -5.64
C MET A 67 10.24 -25.70 -6.55
N ASP A 68 10.05 -25.79 -7.86
CA ASP A 68 10.86 -25.04 -8.84
C ASP A 68 10.62 -23.53 -8.69
N GLU A 69 11.67 -22.70 -8.80
CA GLU A 69 11.58 -21.26 -8.58
C GLU A 69 10.57 -20.58 -9.53
N ASP A 70 10.54 -20.96 -10.81
CA ASP A 70 9.61 -20.34 -11.77
C ASP A 70 8.15 -20.74 -11.46
N VAL A 71 7.95 -21.94 -10.90
CA VAL A 71 6.64 -22.38 -10.43
C VAL A 71 6.21 -21.60 -9.18
N ALA A 72 7.16 -21.32 -8.27
CA ALA A 72 6.91 -20.46 -7.12
C ALA A 72 6.52 -19.03 -7.54
N VAL A 73 7.25 -18.47 -8.51
CA VAL A 73 6.92 -17.16 -9.11
C VAL A 73 5.53 -17.18 -9.76
N MET A 74 5.21 -18.22 -10.54
CA MET A 74 3.88 -18.38 -11.13
C MET A 74 2.79 -18.47 -10.05
N CYS A 75 3.08 -19.15 -8.94
CA CYS A 75 2.14 -19.31 -7.84
C CYS A 75 1.84 -17.97 -7.16
N VAL A 76 2.86 -17.21 -6.75
CA VAL A 76 2.66 -15.90 -6.10
C VAL A 76 2.02 -14.86 -7.03
N LYS A 77 2.27 -14.93 -8.34
CA LYS A 77 1.58 -14.09 -9.34
C LYS A 77 0.09 -14.40 -9.45
N SER A 78 -0.30 -15.66 -9.28
CA SER A 78 -1.71 -16.07 -9.31
C SER A 78 -2.43 -15.89 -7.98
N ALA A 79 -1.72 -16.07 -6.86
CA ALA A 79 -2.22 -15.89 -5.51
C ALA A 79 -1.09 -15.39 -4.60
N TRP A 80 -0.99 -14.09 -4.38
CA TRP A 80 0.09 -13.46 -3.61
C TRP A 80 0.26 -14.06 -2.19
N ASN A 81 -0.83 -14.47 -1.55
CA ASN A 81 -0.81 -15.05 -0.21
C ASN A 81 -0.29 -16.49 -0.18
N SER A 82 -0.12 -17.15 -1.34
CA SER A 82 0.58 -18.43 -1.42
C SER A 82 2.03 -18.32 -0.94
N LEU A 83 2.60 -17.10 -0.91
CA LEU A 83 3.90 -16.84 -0.31
C LEU A 83 3.97 -17.43 1.11
N GLU A 84 2.90 -17.40 1.91
CA GLU A 84 2.83 -18.02 3.24
C GLU A 84 3.24 -19.52 3.22
N TYR A 85 2.84 -20.26 2.19
CA TYR A 85 2.99 -21.72 2.12
C TYR A 85 4.22 -22.18 1.33
N ILE A 86 4.73 -21.33 0.43
CA ILE A 86 5.87 -21.65 -0.43
C ILE A 86 7.15 -21.69 0.43
N LYS A 87 7.85 -22.82 0.42
CA LYS A 87 9.10 -22.98 1.18
C LYS A 87 10.30 -22.30 0.53
N ILE A 88 10.34 -22.21 -0.80
CA ILE A 88 11.41 -21.54 -1.54
C ILE A 88 11.20 -20.02 -1.54
N LYS A 89 11.93 -19.32 -0.68
CA LYS A 89 11.83 -17.87 -0.45
C LYS A 89 12.99 -17.10 -1.09
N THR A 90 13.26 -17.33 -2.38
CA THR A 90 14.33 -16.58 -3.06
C THR A 90 13.94 -15.10 -3.20
N PRO A 91 14.91 -14.18 -3.35
CA PRO A 91 14.61 -12.76 -3.54
C PRO A 91 13.61 -12.50 -4.69
N LYS A 92 13.72 -13.24 -5.80
CA LYS A 92 12.81 -13.16 -6.95
C LYS A 92 11.38 -13.54 -6.59
N VAL A 93 11.18 -14.66 -5.87
CA VAL A 93 9.83 -15.10 -5.44
C VAL A 93 9.21 -14.09 -4.49
N ILE A 94 9.98 -13.61 -3.51
CA ILE A 94 9.54 -12.62 -2.54
C ILE A 94 9.14 -11.32 -3.23
N GLU A 95 10.01 -10.77 -4.09
CA GLU A 95 9.77 -9.51 -4.78
C GLU A 95 8.53 -9.61 -5.69
N GLU A 96 8.37 -10.70 -6.43
CA GLU A 96 7.21 -10.92 -7.30
C GLU A 96 5.89 -11.02 -6.51
N ALA A 97 5.92 -11.62 -5.32
CA ALA A 97 4.76 -11.64 -4.44
C ALA A 97 4.36 -10.23 -3.99
N VAL A 98 5.32 -9.41 -3.54
CA VAL A 98 5.10 -8.03 -3.09
C VAL A 98 4.67 -7.12 -4.24
N ARG A 99 5.24 -7.29 -5.44
CA ARG A 99 4.81 -6.58 -6.65
C ARG A 99 3.39 -6.94 -7.06
N THR A 100 2.99 -8.20 -6.88
CA THR A 100 1.62 -8.66 -7.14
C THR A 100 0.64 -7.99 -6.17
N LYS A 101 0.94 -8.04 -4.87
CA LYS A 101 0.15 -7.39 -3.80
C LYS A 101 1.08 -6.92 -2.68
N GLY A 102 1.04 -5.63 -2.34
CA GLY A 102 1.90 -5.04 -1.31
C GLY A 102 1.71 -5.69 0.07
N TRP A 103 0.50 -6.19 0.36
CA TRP A 103 0.20 -6.94 1.58
C TRP A 103 0.98 -8.25 1.74
N ALA A 104 1.60 -8.78 0.68
CA ALA A 104 2.46 -9.96 0.79
C ALA A 104 3.65 -9.74 1.73
N ILE A 105 4.01 -8.47 2.01
CA ILE A 105 5.07 -8.12 2.96
C ILE A 105 4.85 -8.69 4.36
N GLN A 106 3.60 -8.96 4.75
CA GLN A 106 3.26 -9.58 6.04
C GLN A 106 3.81 -11.01 6.20
N PHE A 107 4.21 -11.66 5.11
CA PHE A 107 4.78 -13.01 5.10
C PHE A 107 6.31 -13.03 4.96
N ILE A 108 6.97 -11.87 5.16
CA ILE A 108 8.41 -11.69 5.05
C ILE A 108 8.93 -11.24 6.41
N GLU A 109 9.84 -12.02 6.98
CA GLU A 109 10.56 -11.61 8.19
C GLU A 109 11.63 -10.57 7.82
N ASN A 110 11.68 -9.46 8.56
CA ASN A 110 12.66 -8.38 8.40
C ASN A 110 12.83 -7.91 6.93
N PRO A 111 11.75 -7.44 6.26
CA PRO A 111 11.83 -7.03 4.86
C PRO A 111 12.80 -5.86 4.68
N SER A 112 13.57 -5.88 3.60
CA SER A 112 14.47 -4.77 3.26
C SER A 112 13.68 -3.48 3.01
N GLU A 113 14.33 -2.32 3.19
CA GLU A 113 13.71 -1.03 2.86
C GLU A 113 13.18 -1.01 1.41
N GLU A 114 13.89 -1.61 0.47
CA GLU A 114 13.45 -1.70 -0.93
C GLU A 114 12.12 -2.46 -1.08
N LEU A 115 11.99 -3.61 -0.41
CA LEU A 115 10.74 -4.37 -0.40
C LEU A 115 9.61 -3.61 0.29
N GLN A 116 9.91 -2.92 1.39
CA GLN A 116 8.97 -2.04 2.08
C GLN A 116 8.45 -0.94 1.14
N ILE A 117 9.36 -0.31 0.36
CA ILE A 117 9.00 0.70 -0.63
C ILE A 117 8.14 0.12 -1.75
N ILE A 118 8.47 -1.07 -2.29
CA ILE A 118 7.64 -1.74 -3.29
C ILE A 118 6.24 -2.00 -2.72
N ALA A 119 6.15 -2.51 -1.49
CA ALA A 119 4.89 -2.82 -0.83
C ALA A 119 3.97 -1.59 -0.71
N VAL A 120 4.46 -0.50 -0.13
CA VAL A 120 3.66 0.71 0.09
C VAL A 120 3.43 1.53 -1.19
N SER A 121 4.26 1.34 -2.22
CA SER A 121 4.00 1.88 -3.55
C SER A 121 2.84 1.15 -4.23
N ARG A 122 2.69 -0.15 -3.96
CA ARG A 122 1.64 -0.99 -4.53
C ARG A 122 0.32 -0.84 -3.79
N ASP A 123 0.36 -0.95 -2.46
CA ASP A 123 -0.78 -0.81 -1.56
C ASP A 123 -0.32 0.06 -0.38
N TYR A 124 -0.74 1.33 -0.33
CA TYR A 124 -0.28 2.28 0.71
C TYR A 124 -0.50 1.76 2.13
N ASP A 125 -1.57 1.00 2.35
CA ASP A 125 -1.94 0.44 3.64
C ASP A 125 -1.14 -0.82 4.00
N ALA A 126 -0.26 -1.31 3.13
CA ALA A 126 0.71 -2.35 3.46
C ALA A 126 1.65 -1.91 4.59
N ILE A 127 1.80 -0.61 4.81
CA ILE A 127 2.59 -0.05 5.92
C ILE A 127 2.14 -0.55 7.29
N LYS A 128 0.88 -0.97 7.44
CA LYS A 128 0.35 -1.58 8.68
C LYS A 128 1.03 -2.91 9.05
N TYR A 129 1.69 -3.55 8.09
CA TYR A 129 2.41 -4.81 8.27
C TYR A 129 3.94 -4.63 8.37
N ILE A 130 4.41 -3.37 8.38
CA ILE A 130 5.83 -3.06 8.50
C ILE A 130 6.08 -2.61 9.93
N GLU A 131 6.96 -3.32 10.63
CA GLU A 131 7.42 -2.92 11.95
C GLU A 131 8.37 -1.73 11.84
N ASP A 132 8.13 -0.68 12.63
CA ASP A 132 8.92 0.56 12.70
C ASP A 132 9.40 1.09 11.32
N PRO A 133 8.48 1.42 10.39
CA PRO A 133 8.84 1.89 9.05
C PRO A 133 9.61 3.20 9.15
N ASN A 134 10.76 3.28 8.49
CA ASN A 134 11.56 4.49 8.48
C ASN A 134 10.86 5.64 7.72
N GLU A 135 11.38 6.87 7.88
CA GLU A 135 10.79 8.08 7.28
C GLU A 135 10.54 7.94 5.77
N LYS A 136 11.47 7.32 5.03
CA LYS A 136 11.34 7.15 3.57
C LYS A 136 10.17 6.25 3.20
N VAL A 137 9.95 5.18 3.95
CA VAL A 137 8.81 4.26 3.76
C VAL A 137 7.50 4.94 4.14
N GLN A 138 7.48 5.69 5.25
CA GLN A 138 6.31 6.47 5.67
C GLN A 138 5.90 7.49 4.60
N LEU A 139 6.86 8.30 4.11
CA LEU A 139 6.62 9.28 3.06
C LEU A 139 6.13 8.61 1.78
N LYS A 140 6.71 7.46 1.41
CA LYS A 140 6.26 6.76 0.21
C LYS A 140 4.82 6.28 0.31
N ALA A 141 4.41 5.75 1.47
CA ALA A 141 3.03 5.35 1.70
C ALA A 141 2.06 6.54 1.58
N ILE A 142 2.44 7.69 2.14
CA ILE A 142 1.65 8.94 2.10
C ILE A 142 1.54 9.50 0.67
N GLN A 143 2.62 9.45 -0.10
CA GLN A 143 2.62 9.83 -1.52
C GLN A 143 1.71 8.92 -2.36
N THR A 144 1.60 7.64 -1.99
CA THR A 144 0.63 6.73 -2.61
C THR A 144 -0.80 7.10 -2.21
N TYR A 145 -1.04 7.42 -0.93
CA TYR A 145 -2.32 7.96 -0.46
C TYR A 145 -2.17 8.67 0.88
N TYR A 146 -2.66 9.91 0.98
CA TYR A 146 -2.47 10.76 2.17
C TYR A 146 -2.96 10.12 3.48
N ALA A 147 -4.06 9.34 3.42
CA ALA A 147 -4.63 8.71 4.60
C ALA A 147 -3.83 7.49 5.09
N ALA A 148 -2.71 7.14 4.42
CA ALA A 148 -1.75 6.16 4.93
C ALA A 148 -1.25 6.52 6.33
N ILE A 149 -1.24 7.80 6.68
CA ILE A 149 -0.87 8.29 8.02
C ILE A 149 -1.66 7.59 9.14
N LYS A 150 -2.91 7.20 8.89
CA LYS A 150 -3.76 6.45 9.83
C LYS A 150 -3.13 5.13 10.29
N PHE A 151 -2.30 4.51 9.45
CA PHE A 151 -1.70 3.21 9.70
C PHE A 151 -0.27 3.29 10.25
N ILE A 152 0.28 4.48 10.48
CA ILE A 152 1.64 4.67 10.99
C ILE A 152 1.58 4.89 12.50
N ASN A 153 2.15 3.98 13.29
CA ASN A 153 2.13 4.05 14.76
C ASN A 153 2.94 5.24 15.31
N LYS A 154 4.02 5.63 14.63
CA LYS A 154 4.91 6.73 15.01
C LYS A 154 5.32 7.55 13.78
N PRO A 155 4.41 8.38 13.24
CA PRO A 155 4.72 9.15 12.06
C PRO A 155 5.75 10.23 12.40
N THR A 156 6.75 10.37 11.54
CA THR A 156 7.69 11.50 11.61
C THR A 156 6.94 12.82 11.37
N LEU A 157 7.47 13.94 11.90
CA LEU A 157 6.90 15.26 11.64
C LEU A 157 6.76 15.54 10.15
N LYS A 158 7.76 15.14 9.35
CA LYS A 158 7.72 15.31 7.90
C LYS A 158 6.63 14.47 7.24
N ALA A 159 6.40 13.24 7.71
CA ALA A 159 5.28 12.43 7.26
C ALA A 159 3.94 13.09 7.59
N LYS A 160 3.77 13.61 8.81
CA LYS A 160 2.56 14.37 9.18
C LYS A 160 2.32 15.56 8.26
N ILE A 161 3.33 16.39 8.04
CA ILE A 161 3.27 17.58 7.16
C ILE A 161 2.95 17.17 5.72
N GLU A 162 3.60 16.13 5.18
CA GLU A 162 3.37 15.68 3.80
C GLU A 162 1.93 15.17 3.62
N ALA A 163 1.37 14.48 4.62
CA ALA A 163 -0.02 14.03 4.58
C ALA A 163 -1.00 15.22 4.58
N VAL A 164 -0.79 16.21 5.45
CA VAL A 164 -1.57 17.46 5.49
C VAL A 164 -1.47 18.24 4.18
N LYS A 165 -0.25 18.39 3.67
CA LYS A 165 0.02 19.06 2.40
C LYS A 165 -0.76 18.41 1.25
N SER A 166 -0.79 17.08 1.21
CA SER A 166 -1.56 16.34 0.20
C SER A 166 -3.08 16.49 0.39
N ASN A 167 -3.58 16.52 1.62
CA ASN A 167 -4.98 16.79 1.93
C ASN A 167 -5.14 17.22 3.40
N GLY A 168 -5.75 18.38 3.64
CA GLY A 168 -5.97 18.90 4.99
C GLY A 168 -6.80 17.98 5.89
N GLU A 169 -7.61 17.07 5.34
CA GLU A 169 -8.36 16.05 6.10
C GLU A 169 -7.44 15.07 6.83
N ALA A 170 -6.17 14.95 6.42
CA ALA A 170 -5.19 14.06 7.04
C ALA A 170 -5.04 14.30 8.55
N ILE A 171 -5.27 15.53 9.02
CA ILE A 171 -5.20 15.88 10.45
C ILE A 171 -6.17 15.05 11.31
N ASN A 172 -7.31 14.61 10.76
CA ASN A 172 -8.29 13.78 11.47
C ASN A 172 -7.77 12.36 11.78
N TYR A 173 -6.70 11.94 11.11
CA TYR A 173 -6.06 10.63 11.33
C TYR A 173 -4.82 10.73 12.22
N MET A 174 -4.45 11.93 12.66
CA MET A 174 -3.30 12.17 13.52
C MET A 174 -3.78 12.36 14.95
N ASN A 175 -3.25 11.57 15.87
CA ASN A 175 -3.45 11.77 17.30
C ASN A 175 -2.30 12.63 17.85
N ASN A 176 -2.62 13.46 18.85
CA ASN A 176 -1.65 14.19 19.67
C ASN A 176 -0.66 15.06 18.86
N TYR A 177 -1.13 16.22 18.43
CA TYR A 177 -0.29 17.30 17.91
C TYR A 177 -0.30 18.50 18.85
N ASP A 178 0.82 19.21 18.92
CA ASP A 178 0.96 20.43 19.71
C ASP A 178 0.72 21.69 18.87
N LEU A 179 0.82 22.86 19.51
CA LEU A 179 0.61 24.15 18.84
C LEU A 179 1.63 24.42 17.73
N ASP A 180 2.87 23.94 17.88
CA ASP A 180 3.92 24.15 16.89
C ASP A 180 3.65 23.28 15.65
N GLU A 181 3.20 22.04 15.83
CA GLU A 181 2.74 21.18 14.73
C GLU A 181 1.53 21.78 14.01
N ILE A 182 0.56 22.36 14.73
CA ILE A 182 -0.61 23.01 14.10
C ILE A 182 -0.18 24.18 13.22
N LYS A 183 0.77 25.02 13.66
CA LYS A 183 1.31 26.11 12.82
C LYS A 183 1.86 25.55 11.52
N LEU A 184 2.67 24.50 11.58
CA LEU A 184 3.24 23.84 10.40
C LEU A 184 2.16 23.22 9.49
N PHE A 185 1.09 22.66 10.05
CA PHE A 185 -0.02 22.11 9.28
C PHE A 185 -0.81 23.19 8.55
N ILE A 186 -1.08 24.32 9.19
CA ILE A 186 -1.75 25.47 8.56
C ILE A 186 -0.85 26.02 7.44
N GLU A 187 0.46 26.18 7.68
CA GLU A 187 1.41 26.62 6.65
C GLU A 187 1.46 25.67 5.45
N ALA A 188 1.34 24.35 5.69
CA ALA A 188 1.35 23.34 4.65
C ALA A 188 0.03 23.28 3.85
N ASN A 189 -1.11 23.45 4.53
CA ASN A 189 -2.44 23.44 3.93
C ASN A 189 -3.47 24.18 4.81
N ILE A 190 -3.88 25.36 4.38
CA ILE A 190 -4.83 26.21 5.13
C ILE A 190 -6.20 25.53 5.34
N ASN A 191 -6.59 24.57 4.50
CA ASN A 191 -7.84 23.83 4.67
C ASN A 191 -7.89 22.98 5.95
N VAL A 192 -6.74 22.75 6.61
CA VAL A 192 -6.70 22.14 7.94
C VAL A 192 -7.61 22.86 8.93
N VAL A 193 -7.71 24.18 8.84
CA VAL A 193 -8.54 24.99 9.74
C VAL A 193 -9.99 24.51 9.76
N LYS A 194 -10.54 24.01 8.63
CA LYS A 194 -11.87 23.40 8.56
C LYS A 194 -12.09 22.27 9.55
N TYR A 195 -11.05 21.53 9.91
CA TYR A 195 -11.12 20.34 10.77
C TYR A 195 -10.83 20.64 12.24
N ILE A 196 -10.20 21.78 12.54
CA ILE A 196 -9.80 22.16 13.90
C ILE A 196 -10.42 23.46 14.40
N TYR A 197 -11.31 24.09 13.62
CA TYR A 197 -11.88 25.42 13.90
C TYR A 197 -12.51 25.57 15.30
N GLU A 198 -13.07 24.50 15.87
CA GLU A 198 -13.68 24.54 17.20
C GLU A 198 -12.65 24.57 18.35
N SER A 199 -11.41 24.18 18.08
CA SER A 199 -10.36 23.96 19.09
C SER A 199 -9.16 24.89 18.95
N ILE A 200 -9.05 25.63 17.84
CA ILE A 200 -7.90 26.46 17.53
C ILE A 200 -8.15 27.93 17.86
N ASP A 201 -7.13 28.59 18.38
CA ASP A 201 -7.15 30.03 18.63
C ASP A 201 -7.09 30.80 17.29
N VAL A 202 -8.04 31.71 17.09
CA VAL A 202 -8.11 32.55 15.89
C VAL A 202 -6.87 33.42 15.76
N ASP A 203 -6.31 33.92 16.86
CA ASP A 203 -5.12 34.77 16.85
C ASP A 203 -3.91 34.00 16.30
N LEU A 204 -3.81 32.70 16.61
CA LEU A 204 -2.78 31.80 16.07
C LEU A 204 -2.93 31.65 14.55
N VAL A 205 -4.16 31.43 14.06
CA VAL A 205 -4.43 31.27 12.63
C VAL A 205 -4.07 32.56 11.89
N VAL A 206 -4.45 33.72 12.43
CA VAL A 206 -4.11 35.04 11.87
C VAL A 206 -2.60 35.27 11.86
N GLU A 207 -1.88 34.93 12.94
CA GLU A 207 -0.41 35.01 13.01
C GLU A 207 0.24 34.22 11.86
N VAL A 208 -0.16 32.96 11.68
CA VAL A 208 0.36 32.09 10.61
C VAL A 208 0.03 32.66 9.24
N LEU A 209 -1.20 33.14 9.03
CA LEU A 209 -1.62 33.73 7.75
C LEU A 209 -0.84 34.99 7.39
N VAL A 210 -0.59 35.88 8.36
CA VAL A 210 0.23 37.09 8.13
C VAL A 210 1.63 36.69 7.67
N ASN A 211 2.22 35.68 8.32
CA ASN A 211 3.54 35.18 7.94
C ASN A 211 3.52 34.53 6.55
N MET A 212 2.49 33.76 6.22
CA MET A 212 2.34 33.10 4.93
C MET A 212 2.17 34.10 3.78
N VAL A 213 1.24 35.04 3.87
CA VAL A 213 0.98 35.98 2.76
C VAL A 213 2.14 36.94 2.50
N LYS A 214 3.03 37.16 3.48
CA LYS A 214 4.28 37.92 3.32
C LYS A 214 5.36 37.18 2.52
N LYS A 215 5.29 35.85 2.41
CA LYS A 215 6.27 35.05 1.67
C LYS A 215 6.18 35.40 0.17
N GLU A 216 7.32 35.67 -0.46
CA GLU A 216 7.36 35.92 -1.91
C GLU A 216 7.18 34.62 -2.72
N ASP A 217 7.54 33.47 -2.16
CA ASP A 217 7.39 32.15 -2.76
C ASP A 217 6.03 31.48 -2.43
N ILE A 218 5.07 32.22 -1.88
CA ILE A 218 3.72 31.69 -1.64
C ILE A 218 3.10 31.14 -2.93
N SER A 219 2.41 30.01 -2.84
CA SER A 219 1.78 29.38 -4.00
C SER A 219 0.44 30.04 -4.35
N ARG A 220 0.09 30.02 -5.64
CA ARG A 220 -1.24 30.42 -6.12
C ARG A 220 -2.35 29.58 -5.47
N GLU A 221 -2.11 28.29 -5.32
CA GLU A 221 -3.04 27.34 -4.70
C GLU A 221 -3.33 27.72 -3.25
N TYR A 222 -2.32 28.03 -2.45
CA TYR A 222 -2.52 28.43 -1.06
C TYR A 222 -3.38 29.70 -0.95
N ILE A 223 -3.14 30.71 -1.80
CA ILE A 223 -3.94 31.95 -1.82
C ILE A 223 -5.39 31.66 -2.20
N ARG A 224 -5.62 30.80 -3.22
CA ARG A 224 -6.97 30.40 -3.61
C ARG A 224 -7.68 29.70 -2.47
N ASP A 225 -7.05 28.69 -1.87
CA ASP A 225 -7.63 27.90 -0.80
C ASP A 225 -7.93 28.77 0.43
N PHE A 226 -7.06 29.75 0.76
CA PHE A 226 -7.33 30.75 1.79
C PHE A 226 -8.58 31.60 1.46
N LEU A 227 -8.69 32.10 0.22
CA LEU A 227 -9.82 32.90 -0.23
C LEU A 227 -11.14 32.12 -0.16
N GLU A 228 -11.11 30.85 -0.55
CA GLU A 228 -12.26 29.94 -0.60
C GLU A 228 -12.64 29.34 0.77
N LEU A 229 -11.78 29.47 1.79
CA LEU A 229 -12.02 28.86 3.11
C LEU A 229 -13.19 29.54 3.86
N GLU A 230 -14.40 29.00 3.73
CA GLU A 230 -15.64 29.61 4.27
C GLU A 230 -15.64 29.78 5.79
N ILE A 231 -15.08 28.82 6.54
CA ILE A 231 -15.07 28.85 8.01
C ILE A 231 -14.27 30.02 8.59
N LEU A 232 -13.39 30.63 7.78
CA LEU A 232 -12.59 31.76 8.17
C LEU A 232 -13.28 33.08 7.76
N GLU A 233 -14.14 33.56 8.64
CA GLU A 233 -14.91 34.80 8.44
C GLU A 233 -14.04 36.04 8.68
N MET A 234 -13.46 36.59 7.60
CA MET A 234 -12.69 37.84 7.64
C MET A 234 -12.66 38.54 6.27
N ASP A 235 -12.22 39.80 6.23
CA ASP A 235 -11.96 40.50 4.97
C ASP A 235 -10.64 40.03 4.33
N LYS A 236 -10.69 38.88 3.67
CA LYS A 236 -9.52 38.24 3.04
C LYS A 236 -8.88 39.08 1.94
N ILE A 237 -9.67 39.93 1.27
CA ILE A 237 -9.20 40.82 0.21
C ILE A 237 -8.32 41.92 0.82
N ASN A 238 -8.83 42.61 1.83
CA ASN A 238 -8.06 43.66 2.48
C ASN A 238 -6.89 43.09 3.27
N PHE A 239 -7.04 41.90 3.87
CA PHE A 239 -5.93 41.19 4.52
C PHE A 239 -4.73 40.98 3.58
N ILE A 240 -4.95 40.46 2.37
CA ILE A 240 -3.86 40.30 1.37
C ILE A 240 -3.33 41.67 0.89
N ARG A 241 -4.18 42.70 0.78
CA ARG A 241 -3.73 44.05 0.38
C ARG A 241 -2.80 44.67 1.43
N GLU A 242 -3.11 44.48 2.70
CA GLU A 242 -2.36 45.02 3.83
C GLU A 242 -1.05 44.25 4.05
N TYR A 243 -1.14 42.93 4.21
CA TYR A 243 -0.01 42.10 4.64
C TYR A 243 0.70 41.37 3.49
N GLY A 244 0.05 41.22 2.34
CA GLY A 244 0.53 40.35 1.27
C GLY A 244 1.77 40.88 0.54
N SER A 245 2.62 39.93 0.15
CA SER A 245 3.74 40.09 -0.78
C SER A 245 3.27 40.54 -2.16
N LYS A 246 4.21 40.90 -3.05
CA LYS A 246 3.87 41.25 -4.43
C LYS A 246 3.17 40.08 -5.13
N ASN A 247 3.66 38.85 -4.90
CA ASN A 247 3.07 37.65 -5.48
C ASN A 247 1.70 37.32 -4.89
N ALA A 248 1.51 37.43 -3.57
CA ALA A 248 0.18 37.25 -2.96
C ALA A 248 -0.87 38.20 -3.55
N LYS A 249 -0.53 39.48 -3.69
CA LYS A 249 -1.39 40.50 -4.30
C LYS A 249 -1.69 40.21 -5.77
N LYS A 250 -0.71 39.75 -6.53
CA LYS A 250 -0.89 39.31 -7.91
C LYS A 250 -1.88 38.14 -7.99
N PHE A 251 -1.71 37.11 -7.16
CA PHE A 251 -2.60 35.96 -7.16
C PHE A 251 -4.03 36.31 -6.73
N LEU A 252 -4.21 37.26 -5.81
CA LEU A 252 -5.53 37.81 -5.50
C LEU A 252 -6.20 38.45 -6.72
N VAL A 253 -5.46 39.25 -7.50
CA VAL A 253 -5.99 39.86 -8.72
C VAL A 253 -6.35 38.79 -9.75
N ASP A 254 -5.47 37.83 -9.97
CA ASP A 254 -5.70 36.72 -10.89
C ASP A 254 -6.96 35.92 -10.49
N TYR A 255 -7.15 35.63 -9.20
CA TYR A 255 -8.33 34.94 -8.67
C TYR A 255 -9.62 35.73 -8.96
N LYS A 256 -9.63 37.04 -8.71
CA LYS A 256 -10.80 37.88 -8.98
C LYS A 256 -11.20 37.96 -10.46
N LEU A 257 -10.24 37.79 -11.36
CA LEU A 257 -10.50 37.77 -12.81
C LEU A 257 -11.00 36.40 -13.31
N SER A 258 -10.92 35.37 -12.47
CA SER A 258 -11.34 34.00 -12.81
C SER A 258 -12.75 33.63 -12.33
N ILE A 259 -13.39 34.52 -11.57
CA ILE A 259 -14.79 34.41 -11.10
C ILE A 259 -15.68 35.22 -12.05
#